data_AF-A0A4Q5R0A2-F1
#
_entry.id   AF-A0A4Q5R0A2-F1
#
_cell.length_a   1.000
_cell.length_b   1.000
_cell.length_c   1.000
_cell.angle_alpha   90.00
_cell.angle_beta   90.00
_cell.angle_gamma   90.00
#
_symmetry.space_group_name_H-M   'P 1'
#
loop_
_entity.id
_entity.type
_entity.pdbx_description
1 polymer ?
#
loop_
_entity_poly.entity_id
_entity_poly.type
_entity_poly.pdbx_seq_one_letter_code
_entity_poly.pdbx_strand_id
1 'polypeptide(L)'
;GVRLFVMDSGPMVEPDEDDEPTTEPLDAATQAGPAEIPVKRAFINPQMLRETGEEWGFEEGCLSIPGVRELVQRCPDIVLRYEDENRQVHEEAFSGMAARIIQHEYDHLEGILFTDKLSAFKKQLLKGKLSRISKGDVKHDYRMKFPSAGRR
;
A
#
# COMPACT_ATOMS: atom_id res chain seq x y z
N GLY A 1 -17.94 -9.98 10.59
CA GLY A 1 -17.08 -10.97 9.93
C GLY A 1 -15.64 -10.71 10.32
N VAL A 2 -14.75 -11.70 10.18
CA VAL A 2 -13.30 -11.48 10.41
C VAL A 2 -12.75 -10.60 9.30
N ARG A 3 -11.92 -9.61 9.66
CA ARG A 3 -11.18 -8.74 8.73
C ARG A 3 -9.70 -9.11 8.82
N LEU A 4 -8.98 -9.17 7.70
CA LEU A 4 -7.60 -9.65 7.69
C LEU A 4 -6.83 -9.09 6.49
N PHE A 5 -5.61 -8.63 6.73
CA PHE A 5 -4.59 -8.49 5.71
C PHE A 5 -3.26 -9.10 6.17
N VAL A 6 -2.42 -9.47 5.22
CA VAL A 6 -1.06 -9.94 5.48
C VAL A 6 -0.10 -9.02 4.74
N MET A 7 0.96 -8.61 5.41
CA MET A 7 2.02 -7.81 4.79
C MET A 7 3.37 -8.48 4.94
N ASP A 8 4.24 -8.20 3.97
CA ASP A 8 5.67 -8.48 3.99
C ASP A 8 6.39 -7.26 3.41
N SER A 9 7.01 -6.46 4.27
CA SER A 9 7.73 -5.26 3.85
C SER A 9 9.21 -5.50 3.52
N GLY A 10 9.71 -6.74 3.64
CA GLY A 10 11.10 -7.10 3.32
C GLY A 10 11.56 -6.57 1.96
N PRO A 11 10.86 -6.91 0.86
CA PRO A 11 11.22 -6.47 -0.49
C PRO A 11 11.22 -4.94 -0.73
N MET A 12 10.71 -4.13 0.21
CA MET A 12 10.62 -2.67 0.07
C MET A 12 11.63 -1.93 0.95
N VAL A 13 12.30 -2.64 1.85
CA VAL A 13 13.11 -2.07 2.93
C VAL A 13 14.51 -2.68 2.97
N GLU A 14 14.64 -3.95 2.61
CA GLU A 14 15.94 -4.58 2.43
C GLU A 14 16.55 -4.09 1.10
N PRO A 15 17.80 -3.61 1.10
CA PRO A 15 18.49 -3.26 -0.14
C PRO A 15 18.68 -4.53 -0.98
N ASP A 16 18.44 -4.43 -2.28
CA ASP A 16 18.74 -5.54 -3.20
C ASP A 16 20.26 -5.77 -3.21
N GLU A 17 20.71 -7.02 -3.13
CA GLU A 17 22.15 -7.36 -3.16
C GLU A 17 22.83 -6.93 -4.48
N ASP A 18 22.02 -6.68 -5.51
CA ASP A 18 22.41 -6.24 -6.85
C ASP A 18 22.24 -4.71 -7.08
N ASP A 19 21.79 -3.94 -6.08
CA ASP A 19 21.69 -2.48 -6.19
C ASP A 19 23.11 -1.86 -6.19
N GLU A 20 23.59 -1.48 -7.37
CA GLU A 20 24.70 -0.53 -7.51
C GLU A 20 24.33 0.76 -6.76
N PRO A 21 25.21 1.34 -5.92
CA PRO A 21 24.91 2.58 -5.23
C PRO A 21 24.62 3.67 -6.26
N THR A 22 23.36 4.07 -6.38
CA THR A 22 22.95 5.10 -7.33
C THR A 22 23.62 6.41 -6.94
N THR A 23 24.56 6.87 -7.76
CA THR A 23 25.26 8.17 -7.58
C THR A 23 24.42 9.37 -8.00
N GLU A 24 23.16 9.16 -8.38
CA GLU A 24 22.25 10.24 -8.73
C GLU A 24 21.68 10.83 -7.43
N PRO A 25 21.78 12.15 -7.21
CA PRO A 25 21.17 12.77 -6.04
C PRO A 25 19.66 12.65 -6.16
N LEU A 26 19.09 11.69 -5.42
CA LEU A 26 17.65 11.62 -5.16
C LEU A 26 17.27 12.94 -4.47
N ASP A 27 16.43 13.68 -5.16
CA ASP A 27 15.82 14.93 -4.78
C ASP A 27 15.27 14.90 -3.35
N ALA A 28 16.07 15.41 -2.40
CA ALA A 28 15.76 16.11 -1.14
C ALA A 28 14.49 15.75 -0.31
N ALA A 29 13.92 14.56 -0.44
CA ALA A 29 12.81 14.07 0.39
C ALA A 29 13.03 12.63 0.90
N THR A 30 13.99 11.89 0.35
CA THR A 30 14.36 10.55 0.82
C THR A 30 15.55 10.66 1.77
N GLN A 31 15.32 11.25 2.95
CA GLN A 31 16.27 11.05 4.04
C GLN A 31 16.19 9.58 4.42
N ALA A 32 17.23 8.83 4.12
CA ALA A 32 17.44 7.49 4.65
C ALA A 32 17.41 7.59 6.18
N GLY A 33 16.24 7.30 6.74
CA GLY A 33 16.08 7.06 8.17
C GLY A 33 16.91 5.85 8.59
N PRO A 34 16.96 5.53 9.90
CA PRO A 34 17.52 4.27 10.34
C PRO A 34 16.92 3.12 9.52
N ALA A 35 17.75 2.14 9.14
CA ALA A 35 17.29 0.96 8.38
C ALA A 35 16.00 0.42 9.01
N GLU A 36 14.89 0.54 8.28
CA GLU A 36 13.60 0.09 8.77
C GLU A 36 13.67 -1.43 8.97
N ILE A 37 13.09 -1.93 10.06
CA ILE A 37 13.05 -3.38 10.30
C ILE A 37 11.90 -3.95 9.46
N PRO A 38 12.14 -4.95 8.59
CA PRO A 38 11.09 -5.51 7.77
C PRO A 38 10.01 -6.18 8.63
N VAL A 39 8.75 -5.90 8.29
CA VAL A 39 7.57 -6.43 8.97
C VAL A 39 6.91 -7.46 8.07
N LYS A 40 6.88 -8.70 8.55
CA LYS A 40 6.13 -9.80 7.95
C LYS A 40 5.13 -10.35 8.95
N ARG A 41 3.86 -9.99 8.80
CA ARG A 41 2.83 -10.30 9.81
C ARG A 41 1.42 -10.35 9.22
N ALA A 42 0.57 -11.16 9.84
CA ALA A 42 -0.88 -11.16 9.61
C ALA A 42 -1.57 -10.26 10.64
N PHE A 43 -2.44 -9.38 10.16
CA PHE A 43 -3.18 -8.43 10.99
C PHE A 43 -4.66 -8.81 10.97
N ILE A 44 -5.13 -9.45 12.03
CA ILE A 44 -6.53 -9.89 12.17
C ILE A 44 -7.32 -8.83 12.94
N ASN A 45 -8.52 -8.53 12.44
CA ASN A 45 -9.42 -7.50 12.95
C ASN A 45 -8.72 -6.17 13.29
N PRO A 46 -7.87 -5.64 12.40
CA PRO A 46 -7.12 -4.43 12.69
C PRO A 46 -8.07 -3.24 12.88
N GLN A 47 -7.67 -2.33 13.76
CA GLN A 47 -8.34 -1.09 14.07
C GLN A 47 -7.28 0.03 14.10
N MET A 48 -7.43 1.00 13.19
CA MET A 48 -6.62 2.22 13.21
C MET A 48 -7.01 3.05 14.44
N LEU A 49 -6.05 3.27 15.36
CA LEU A 49 -6.28 4.09 16.54
C LEU A 49 -5.85 5.53 16.32
N ARG A 50 -4.72 5.73 15.63
CA ARG A 50 -4.16 7.05 15.33
C ARG A 50 -3.39 7.04 14.02
N GLU A 51 -3.45 8.18 13.34
CA GLU A 51 -2.59 8.55 12.21
C GLU A 51 -2.02 9.93 12.55
N THR A 52 -0.70 10.07 12.55
CA THR A 52 -0.01 11.27 13.03
C THR A 52 1.17 11.65 12.15
N GLY A 53 1.54 12.93 12.20
CA GLY A 53 2.63 13.52 11.40
C GLY A 53 2.10 14.33 10.21
N GLU A 54 3.00 15.05 9.55
CA GLU A 54 2.68 15.73 8.30
C GLU A 54 2.58 14.71 7.17
N GLU A 55 1.50 14.76 6.39
CA GLU A 55 1.33 13.84 5.28
C GLU A 55 2.48 13.99 4.27
N TRP A 56 2.96 12.85 3.77
CA TRP A 56 4.02 12.82 2.79
C TRP A 56 3.61 11.98 1.58
N GLY A 57 4.07 12.44 0.42
CA GLY A 57 3.76 11.84 -0.86
C GLY A 57 4.70 10.69 -1.18
N PHE A 58 4.15 9.60 -1.69
CA PHE A 58 4.93 8.53 -2.30
C PHE A 58 4.14 7.83 -3.39
N GLU A 59 4.86 7.24 -4.32
CA GLU A 59 4.26 6.55 -5.45
C GLU A 59 3.75 5.16 -5.04
N GLU A 60 2.44 5.03 -4.87
CA GLU A 60 1.78 3.77 -4.57
C GLU A 60 1.31 3.06 -5.84
N GLY A 61 1.42 1.73 -5.82
CA GLY A 61 0.74 0.84 -6.76
C GLY A 61 -0.05 -0.22 -5.99
N CYS A 62 -0.88 -0.98 -6.70
CA CYS A 62 -1.62 -2.10 -6.12
C CYS A 62 -1.68 -3.26 -7.11
N LEU A 63 -1.49 -4.49 -6.64
CA LEU A 63 -1.64 -5.69 -7.48
C LEU A 63 -3.07 -5.84 -8.03
N SER A 64 -4.08 -5.27 -7.36
CA SER A 64 -5.45 -5.23 -7.89
C SER A 64 -5.63 -4.25 -9.06
N ILE A 65 -4.68 -3.33 -9.28
CA ILE A 65 -4.73 -2.30 -10.33
C ILE A 65 -3.39 -2.29 -11.11
N PRO A 66 -3.13 -3.34 -11.92
CA PRO A 66 -1.86 -3.55 -12.58
C PRO A 66 -1.41 -2.37 -13.45
N GLY A 67 -0.14 -2.01 -13.31
CA GLY A 67 0.52 -0.98 -14.10
C GLY A 67 0.07 0.44 -13.82
N VAL A 68 -0.71 0.70 -12.75
CA VAL A 68 -1.04 2.05 -12.28
C VAL A 68 -0.22 2.33 -11.03
N ARG A 69 0.52 3.45 -11.07
CA ARG A 69 1.26 3.98 -9.94
C ARG A 69 1.01 5.48 -9.86
N GLU A 70 0.71 5.98 -8.68
CA GLU A 70 0.39 7.40 -8.46
C GLU A 70 0.86 7.88 -7.10
N LEU A 71 1.18 9.18 -6.99
CA LEU A 71 1.51 9.83 -5.74
C LEU A 71 0.28 9.88 -4.80
N VAL A 72 0.40 9.28 -3.61
CA VAL A 72 -0.61 9.28 -2.54
C VAL A 72 0.00 9.88 -1.28
N GLN A 73 -0.76 10.75 -0.62
CA GLN A 73 -0.39 11.39 0.65
C GLN A 73 -0.86 10.53 1.82
N ARG A 74 0.02 10.28 2.80
CA ARG A 74 -0.30 9.52 4.02
C ARG A 74 0.47 10.04 5.22
N CYS A 75 -0.09 9.87 6.41
CA CYS A 75 0.63 10.11 7.66
C CYS A 75 1.83 9.15 7.79
N PRO A 76 3.00 9.62 8.25
CA PRO A 76 4.19 8.79 8.40
C PRO A 76 4.09 7.82 9.58
N ASP A 77 3.29 8.14 10.60
CA ASP A 77 3.18 7.35 11.82
C ASP A 77 1.74 6.94 12.09
N ILE A 78 1.56 5.71 12.54
CA ILE A 78 0.25 5.17 12.92
C ILE A 78 0.34 4.38 14.24
N VAL A 79 -0.79 4.25 14.93
CA VAL A 79 -0.98 3.28 16.00
C VAL A 79 -2.11 2.34 15.61
N LEU A 80 -1.81 1.04 15.58
CA LEU A 80 -2.74 0.01 15.15
C LEU A 80 -2.99 -0.98 16.29
N ARG A 81 -4.27 -1.28 16.53
CA ARG A 81 -4.68 -2.40 17.38
C ARG A 81 -5.12 -3.57 16.52
N TYR A 82 -4.65 -4.78 16.80
CA TYR A 82 -4.98 -5.97 15.99
C TYR A 82 -4.76 -7.26 16.79
N GLU A 83 -5.22 -8.39 16.24
CA GLU A 83 -4.90 -9.75 16.70
C GLU A 83 -3.85 -10.38 15.77
N ASP A 84 -2.88 -11.11 16.34
CA ASP A 84 -1.96 -11.95 15.57
C ASP A 84 -2.56 -13.35 15.24
N GLU A 85 -1.79 -14.20 14.56
CA GLU A 85 -2.21 -15.56 14.21
C GLU A 85 -2.52 -16.46 15.42
N ASN A 86 -2.00 -16.11 16.60
CA ASN A 86 -2.25 -16.79 17.87
C ASN A 86 -3.41 -16.17 18.65
N ARG A 87 -4.14 -15.21 18.06
CA ARG A 87 -5.24 -14.45 18.68
C ARG A 87 -4.79 -13.55 19.85
N GLN A 88 -3.51 -13.23 19.94
CA GLN A 88 -3.03 -12.28 20.94
C GLN A 88 -3.28 -10.87 20.43
N VAL A 89 -3.79 -10.01 21.32
CA VAL A 89 -4.10 -8.61 21.00
C VAL A 89 -2.85 -7.77 21.17
N HIS A 90 -2.54 -7.00 20.14
CA HIS A 90 -1.44 -6.05 20.10
C HIS A 90 -1.98 -4.63 19.90
N GLU A 91 -1.29 -3.66 20.48
CA GLU A 91 -1.43 -2.24 20.17
C GLU A 91 -0.02 -1.71 19.91
N GLU A 92 0.30 -1.43 18.66
CA GLU A 92 1.67 -1.23 18.19
C GLU A 92 1.76 0.02 17.31
N ALA A 93 2.86 0.75 17.45
CA ALA A 93 3.17 1.90 16.62
C ALA A 93 4.00 1.44 15.41
N PHE A 94 3.62 1.93 14.24
CA PHE A 94 4.36 1.72 13.00
C PHE A 94 4.69 3.08 12.39
N SER A 95 5.85 3.18 11.74
CA SER A 95 6.31 4.38 11.06
C SER A 95 6.78 4.06 9.64
N GLY A 96 7.03 5.10 8.84
CA GLY A 96 7.72 4.99 7.56
C GLY A 96 7.01 4.10 6.54
N MET A 97 7.75 3.21 5.87
CA MET A 97 7.18 2.34 4.83
C MET A 97 6.18 1.34 5.41
N ALA A 98 6.46 0.77 6.59
CA ALA A 98 5.53 -0.14 7.26
C ALA A 98 4.18 0.53 7.55
N ALA A 99 4.20 1.77 8.07
CA ALA A 99 2.98 2.54 8.29
C ALA A 99 2.20 2.80 7.00
N ARG A 100 2.88 3.12 5.89
CA ARG A 100 2.21 3.31 4.59
C ARG A 100 1.55 2.02 4.10
N ILE A 101 2.27 0.90 4.11
CA ILE A 101 1.74 -0.39 3.64
C ILE A 101 0.52 -0.76 4.47
N ILE A 102 0.58 -0.62 5.79
CA ILE A 102 -0.57 -0.89 6.67
C ILE A 102 -1.76 0.01 6.33
N GLN A 103 -1.56 1.32 6.13
CA GLN A 103 -2.64 2.22 5.75
C GLN A 103 -3.26 1.82 4.39
N HIS A 104 -2.45 1.39 3.43
CA HIS A 104 -2.93 0.90 2.13
C HIS A 104 -3.77 -0.38 2.28
N GLU A 105 -3.29 -1.36 3.03
CA GLU A 105 -4.03 -2.61 3.25
C GLU A 105 -5.28 -2.41 4.11
N TYR A 106 -5.22 -1.48 5.06
CA TYR A 106 -6.36 -1.07 5.87
C TYR A 106 -7.46 -0.42 5.00
N ASP A 107 -7.10 0.42 4.03
CA ASP A 107 -8.06 1.00 3.09
C ASP A 107 -8.85 -0.10 2.34
N HIS A 108 -8.21 -1.19 1.92
CA HIS A 108 -8.91 -2.32 1.28
C HIS A 108 -9.96 -2.95 2.21
N LEU A 109 -9.67 -3.02 3.51
CA LEU A 109 -10.63 -3.51 4.51
C LEU A 109 -11.82 -2.56 4.71
N GLU A 110 -11.71 -1.30 4.27
CA GLU A 110 -12.78 -0.30 4.24
C GLU A 110 -13.40 -0.16 2.83
N GLY A 111 -12.93 -0.95 1.86
CA GLY A 111 -13.39 -0.87 0.47
C GLY A 111 -12.90 0.36 -0.28
N ILE A 112 -11.82 0.98 0.18
CA ILE A 112 -11.18 2.16 -0.39
C ILE A 112 -9.96 1.71 -1.20
N LEU A 113 -9.82 2.20 -2.43
CA LEU A 113 -8.62 1.99 -3.24
C LEU A 113 -7.71 3.22 -3.14
N PHE A 114 -6.41 3.06 -3.34
CA PHE A 114 -5.48 4.19 -3.37
C PHE A 114 -5.86 5.23 -4.44
N THR A 115 -6.47 4.79 -5.55
CA THR A 115 -6.99 5.69 -6.60
C THR A 115 -8.12 6.60 -6.12
N ASP A 116 -8.81 6.21 -5.05
CA ASP A 116 -9.88 7.02 -4.43
C ASP A 116 -9.32 8.20 -3.63
N LYS A 117 -8.03 8.18 -3.26
CA LYS A 117 -7.34 9.30 -2.61
C LYS A 117 -6.76 10.33 -3.59
N LEU A 118 -6.83 10.06 -4.88
CA LEU A 118 -6.30 10.96 -5.92
C LEU A 118 -7.21 12.18 -6.15
N SER A 119 -6.63 13.25 -6.72
CA SER A 119 -7.40 14.41 -7.15
C SER A 119 -8.43 14.05 -8.23
N ALA A 120 -9.52 14.81 -8.31
CA ALA A 120 -10.58 14.58 -9.30
C ALA A 120 -10.05 14.56 -10.74
N PHE A 121 -9.06 15.42 -11.05
CA PHE A 121 -8.42 15.46 -12.35
C PHE A 121 -7.67 14.16 -12.66
N LYS A 122 -6.85 13.65 -11.72
CA LYS A 122 -6.13 12.37 -11.87
C LYS A 122 -7.10 11.20 -12.02
N LYS A 123 -8.16 11.15 -11.21
CA LYS A 123 -9.22 10.13 -11.32
C LYS A 123 -9.83 10.09 -12.72
N GLN A 124 -10.10 11.26 -13.31
CA GLN A 124 -10.67 11.36 -14.65
C GLN A 124 -9.71 10.85 -15.73
N LEU A 125 -8.41 11.16 -15.62
CA LEU A 125 -7.39 10.64 -16.53
C LEU A 125 -7.26 9.11 -16.46
N LEU A 126 -7.38 8.53 -15.25
CA LEU A 126 -7.25 7.10 -15.04
C LEU A 126 -8.51 6.29 -15.40
N LYS A 127 -9.67 6.94 -15.52
CA LYS A 127 -10.97 6.29 -15.73
C LYS A 127 -10.96 5.27 -16.88
N GLY A 128 -10.37 5.63 -18.01
CA GLY A 128 -10.26 4.72 -19.17
C GLY A 128 -9.39 3.50 -18.89
N LYS A 129 -8.26 3.69 -18.21
CA LYS A 129 -7.35 2.60 -17.82
C LYS A 129 -7.99 1.67 -16.79
N LEU A 130 -8.62 2.23 -15.75
CA LEU A 130 -9.36 1.46 -14.74
C LEU A 130 -10.52 0.66 -15.36
N SER A 131 -11.22 1.23 -16.34
CA SER A 131 -12.28 0.50 -17.06
C SER A 131 -11.74 -0.71 -17.84
N ARG A 132 -10.59 -0.60 -18.49
CA ARG A 132 -9.93 -1.72 -19.17
C ARG A 132 -9.50 -2.81 -18.19
N ILE A 133 -8.86 -2.41 -17.08
CA ILE A 133 -8.47 -3.33 -15.99
C ILE A 133 -9.71 -4.08 -15.47
N SER A 134 -10.80 -3.38 -15.18
CA SER A 134 -12.04 -3.98 -14.69
C SER A 134 -12.62 -5.06 -15.63
N LYS A 135 -12.35 -4.97 -16.93
CA LYS A 135 -12.77 -5.93 -17.96
C LYS A 135 -11.75 -7.05 -18.20
N GLY A 136 -10.57 -6.98 -17.59
CA GLY A 136 -9.46 -7.89 -17.82
C GLY A 136 -8.62 -7.57 -19.06
N ASP A 137 -8.77 -6.38 -19.64
CA ASP A 137 -7.96 -5.90 -20.77
C ASP A 137 -6.65 -5.27 -20.26
N VAL A 138 -5.82 -6.10 -19.62
CA VAL A 138 -4.52 -5.72 -19.07
C VAL A 138 -3.59 -6.93 -19.03
N LYS A 139 -2.30 -6.70 -19.26
CA LYS A 139 -1.27 -7.74 -19.12
C LYS A 139 -0.96 -7.97 -17.65
N HIS A 140 -1.05 -9.21 -17.19
CA HIS A 140 -0.70 -9.65 -15.85
C HIS A 140 -0.17 -11.08 -15.92
N ASP A 141 0.73 -11.44 -15.01
CA ASP A 141 1.39 -12.75 -14.90
C ASP A 141 0.91 -13.55 -13.67
N TYR A 142 0.17 -12.91 -12.78
CA TYR A 142 -0.52 -13.54 -11.65
C TYR A 142 -2.02 -13.72 -11.89
N ARG A 143 -2.65 -14.58 -11.09
CA ARG A 143 -4.09 -14.85 -11.17
C ARG A 143 -4.89 -13.65 -10.67
N MET A 144 -5.82 -13.17 -11.51
CA MET A 144 -6.74 -12.09 -11.17
C MET A 144 -8.20 -12.50 -11.35
N LYS A 145 -9.10 -11.81 -10.65
CA LYS A 145 -10.54 -11.84 -10.90
C LYS A 145 -10.99 -10.44 -11.32
N PHE A 146 -11.75 -10.36 -12.40
CA PHE A 146 -12.18 -9.10 -12.97
C PHE A 146 -13.68 -8.91 -12.77
N PRO A 147 -14.14 -7.82 -12.12
CA PRO A 147 -15.54 -7.66 -11.75
C PRO A 147 -16.46 -7.46 -12.97
N SER A 148 -15.93 -6.95 -14.09
CA SER A 148 -16.68 -6.72 -15.33
C SER A 148 -16.38 -7.74 -16.44
N ALA A 149 -15.52 -8.73 -16.19
CA ALA A 149 -15.29 -9.78 -17.17
C ALA A 149 -16.57 -10.61 -17.37
N GLY A 150 -17.08 -10.64 -18.60
CA GLY A 150 -18.29 -11.37 -18.96
C GLY A 150 -19.61 -10.56 -18.91
N ARG A 151 -19.60 -9.30 -18.45
CA ARG A 151 -20.72 -8.37 -18.71
C ARG A 151 -20.52 -7.75 -20.08
N ARG A 152 -21.01 -8.43 -21.13
CA ARG A 152 -21.18 -7.85 -22.47
C ARG A 152 -22.58 -7.24 -22.60
#